data_AF-A0A3S4HPF0-F1
#
_entry.id   AF-A0A3S4HPF0-F1
#
_cell.length_a   1.000
_cell.length_b   1.000
_cell.length_c   1.000
_cell.angle_alpha   90.00
_cell.angle_beta   90.00
_cell.angle_gamma   90.00
#
_symmetry.space_group_name_H-M   'P 1'
#
loop_
_entity.id
_entity.type
_entity.pdbx_description
1 polymer ?
#
loop_
_entity_poly.entity_id
_entity_poly.type
_entity_poly.pdbx_seq_one_letter_code
_entity_poly.pdbx_strand_id
1 'polypeptide(L)'
;MQQLRVSVLVAALFLVVAVVSKTLASSVTETVPVWLGSGVTFSALLISPRWRWPAILAGVWLASAIWGMSAHGLGLAGAAAFAGIEVVSGAVGCWVAGLGRNDPDSPIGMALLLCGAALASCLGGAMAMALWQWQRPSLDVTLEGVAWVLSTMVGILLVTPVATAFRGFRLKRSGGMTMAQFLGGGAAFLLFLARWRWFSSITAPRVTATWPRPWLIFPCLSC
;
A
#
# COMPACT_ATOMS: atom_id res chain seq x y z
N MET A 1 -15.92 13.39 18.73
CA MET A 1 -16.54 12.61 17.63
C MET A 1 -15.78 12.65 16.30
N GLN A 2 -15.22 13.78 15.87
CA GLN A 2 -14.54 13.88 14.55
C GLN A 2 -13.32 12.96 14.39
N GLN A 3 -12.47 12.84 15.41
CA GLN A 3 -11.28 11.96 15.37
C GLN A 3 -11.65 10.47 15.24
N LEU A 4 -12.70 10.04 15.94
CA LEU A 4 -13.21 8.67 15.84
C LEU A 4 -13.68 8.36 14.41
N ARG A 5 -14.42 9.28 13.78
CA ARG A 5 -14.87 9.12 12.39
C ARG A 5 -13.69 8.99 11.41
N VAL A 6 -12.65 9.82 11.59
CA VAL A 6 -11.43 9.74 10.76
C VAL A 6 -10.73 8.38 10.95
N SER A 7 -10.56 7.94 12.19
CA SER A 7 -9.93 6.65 12.50
C SER A 7 -10.69 5.49 11.86
N VAL A 8 -12.02 5.45 12.03
CA VAL A 8 -12.89 4.41 11.45
C VAL A 8 -12.84 4.42 9.91
N LEU A 9 -12.88 5.60 9.30
CA LEU A 9 -12.82 5.73 7.84
C LEU A 9 -11.48 5.20 7.29
N VAL A 10 -10.37 5.60 7.89
CA VAL A 10 -9.05 5.14 7.46
C VAL A 10 -8.91 3.64 7.67
N ALA A 11 -9.37 3.10 8.80
CA ALA A 11 -9.37 1.67 9.06
C ALA A 11 -10.18 0.90 8.00
N ALA A 12 -11.37 1.38 7.66
CA ALA A 12 -12.20 0.78 6.62
C ALA A 12 -11.52 0.82 5.24
N LEU A 13 -11.00 1.99 4.83
CA LEU A 13 -10.29 2.14 3.56
C LEU A 13 -9.07 1.23 3.48
N PHE A 14 -8.29 1.15 4.56
CA PHE A 14 -7.14 0.26 4.65
C PHE A 14 -7.54 -1.19 4.45
N LEU A 15 -8.57 -1.68 5.16
CA LEU A 15 -9.04 -3.06 5.04
C LEU A 15 -9.60 -3.38 3.64
N VAL A 16 -10.40 -2.49 3.06
CA VAL A 16 -10.91 -2.66 1.69
C VAL A 16 -9.76 -2.82 0.71
N VAL A 17 -8.76 -1.94 0.80
CA VAL A 17 -7.62 -1.93 -0.09
C VAL A 17 -6.69 -3.12 0.15
N ALA A 18 -6.54 -3.60 1.39
CA ALA A 18 -5.82 -4.82 1.70
C ALA A 18 -6.47 -6.06 1.08
N VAL A 19 -7.82 -6.14 1.10
CA VAL A 19 -8.56 -7.18 0.38
C VAL A 19 -8.29 -7.10 -1.13
N VAL A 20 -8.35 -5.91 -1.73
CA VAL A 20 -8.03 -5.72 -3.15
C VAL A 20 -6.60 -6.19 -3.46
N SER A 21 -5.61 -5.77 -2.68
CA SER A 21 -4.22 -6.22 -2.80
C SER A 21 -4.09 -7.75 -2.76
N LYS A 22 -4.81 -8.41 -1.83
CA LYS A 22 -4.84 -9.88 -1.75
C LYS A 22 -5.45 -10.52 -2.99
N THR A 23 -6.57 -9.98 -3.50
CA THR A 23 -7.21 -10.52 -4.71
C THR A 23 -6.34 -10.39 -5.95
N LEU A 24 -5.59 -9.30 -6.09
CA LEU A 24 -4.64 -9.10 -7.19
C LEU A 24 -3.50 -10.13 -7.12
N ALA A 25 -2.96 -10.41 -5.93
CA ALA A 25 -1.96 -11.47 -5.72
C ALA A 25 -2.45 -12.87 -6.06
N SER A 26 -3.75 -13.15 -5.88
CA SER A 26 -4.30 -14.48 -6.16
C SER A 26 -4.47 -14.78 -7.65
N SER A 27 -4.22 -13.79 -8.53
CA SER A 27 -4.18 -14.03 -9.98
C SER A 27 -2.88 -14.74 -10.36
N VAL A 28 -2.99 -15.80 -11.17
CA VAL A 28 -1.97 -16.83 -11.48
C VAL A 28 -0.65 -16.28 -12.09
N THR A 29 -0.52 -14.97 -12.26
CA THR A 29 0.51 -14.32 -13.04
C THR A 29 1.35 -13.25 -12.31
N GLU A 30 1.00 -12.85 -11.07
CA GLU A 30 1.84 -11.91 -10.31
C GLU A 30 2.45 -12.57 -9.07
N THR A 31 3.77 -12.52 -9.00
CA THR A 31 4.59 -13.17 -7.96
C THR A 31 4.62 -12.40 -6.64
N VAL A 32 4.15 -11.15 -6.58
CA VAL A 32 4.16 -10.32 -5.36
C VAL A 32 2.95 -9.36 -5.37
N PRO A 33 2.03 -9.41 -4.38
CA PRO A 33 0.96 -8.41 -4.28
C PRO A 33 1.55 -7.02 -4.09
N VAL A 34 1.06 -6.03 -4.84
CA VAL A 34 1.27 -4.62 -4.51
C VAL A 34 0.50 -4.28 -3.24
N TRP A 35 1.20 -3.82 -2.20
CA TRP A 35 0.63 -3.50 -0.90
C TRP A 35 0.10 -2.08 -0.87
N LEU A 36 -1.15 -1.92 -1.31
CA LEU A 36 -1.81 -0.63 -1.43
C LEU A 36 -2.19 -0.04 -0.06
N GLY A 37 -2.23 -0.86 1.01
CA GLY A 37 -2.51 -0.43 2.38
C GLY A 37 -1.57 0.68 2.86
N SER A 38 -0.26 0.55 2.60
CA SER A 38 0.70 1.61 2.93
C SER A 38 0.49 2.88 2.13
N GLY A 39 -0.01 2.78 0.90
CA GLY A 39 -0.45 3.94 0.16
C GLY A 39 -1.59 4.69 0.83
N VAL A 40 -2.57 3.99 1.41
CA VAL A 40 -3.66 4.60 2.18
C VAL A 40 -3.12 5.29 3.43
N THR A 41 -2.27 4.61 4.21
CA THR A 41 -1.63 5.16 5.41
C THR A 41 -0.87 6.45 5.08
N PHE A 42 0.04 6.36 4.09
CA PHE A 42 0.91 7.46 3.69
C PHE A 42 0.10 8.66 3.18
N SER A 43 -0.88 8.41 2.31
CA SER A 43 -1.76 9.44 1.78
C SER A 43 -2.55 10.14 2.87
N ALA A 44 -3.18 9.38 3.78
CA ALA A 44 -3.99 9.92 4.86
C ALA A 44 -3.17 10.84 5.76
N LEU A 45 -1.94 10.46 6.10
CA LEU A 45 -1.01 11.27 6.90
C LEU A 45 -0.57 12.52 6.14
N LEU A 46 -0.24 12.40 4.86
CA LEU A 46 0.28 13.50 4.04
C LEU A 46 -0.76 14.60 3.79
N ILE A 47 -2.01 14.21 3.54
CA ILE A 47 -3.11 15.17 3.26
C ILE A 47 -3.74 15.75 4.54
N SER A 48 -3.49 15.14 5.70
CA SER A 48 -4.11 15.55 6.95
C SER A 48 -3.20 16.47 7.78
N PRO A 49 -3.78 17.41 8.53
CA PRO A 49 -3.00 18.20 9.48
C PRO A 49 -2.44 17.31 10.60
N ARG A 50 -1.29 17.71 11.17
CA ARG A 50 -0.49 16.88 12.06
C ARG A 50 -1.21 16.42 13.34
N TRP A 51 -2.17 17.21 13.82
CA TRP A 51 -3.02 16.89 14.98
C TRP A 51 -4.03 15.75 14.73
N ARG A 52 -4.29 15.37 13.47
CA ARG A 52 -5.11 14.19 13.13
C ARG A 52 -4.31 12.89 13.05
N TRP A 53 -2.98 12.97 13.01
CA TRP A 53 -2.13 11.80 12.85
C TRP A 53 -2.38 10.72 13.91
N PRO A 54 -2.54 11.03 15.22
CA PRO A 54 -2.80 9.99 16.21
C PRO A 54 -4.06 9.16 15.91
N ALA A 55 -5.14 9.79 15.43
CA ALA A 55 -6.37 9.08 15.09
C ALA A 55 -6.23 8.23 13.81
N ILE A 56 -5.51 8.75 12.81
CA ILE A 56 -5.20 8.02 11.57
C ILE A 56 -4.36 6.79 11.91
N LEU A 57 -3.26 6.98 12.66
CA LEU A 57 -2.36 5.91 13.06
C LEU A 57 -3.07 4.87 13.95
N ALA A 58 -3.96 5.28 14.85
CA ALA A 58 -4.76 4.35 15.63
C ALA A 58 -5.68 3.49 14.76
N GLY A 59 -6.30 4.10 13.73
CA GLY A 59 -7.15 3.38 12.78
C GLY A 59 -6.36 2.39 11.92
N VAL A 60 -5.21 2.83 11.41
CA VAL A 60 -4.26 1.99 10.66
C VAL A 60 -3.76 0.85 11.55
N TRP A 61 -3.37 1.13 12.79
CA TRP A 61 -2.89 0.11 13.71
C TRP A 61 -3.94 -0.99 13.92
N LEU A 62 -5.18 -0.60 14.22
CA LEU A 62 -6.27 -1.55 14.44
C LEU A 62 -6.56 -2.38 13.17
N ALA A 63 -6.63 -1.73 12.02
CA ALA A 63 -6.87 -2.40 10.74
C ALA A 63 -5.75 -3.37 10.39
N SER A 64 -4.50 -2.97 10.53
CA SER A 64 -3.33 -3.82 10.31
C SER A 64 -3.26 -4.98 11.29
N ALA A 65 -3.64 -4.78 12.56
CA ALA A 65 -3.70 -5.87 13.53
C ALA A 65 -4.77 -6.90 13.16
N ILE A 66 -5.98 -6.44 12.79
CA ILE A 66 -7.07 -7.31 12.29
C ILE A 66 -6.62 -8.07 11.05
N TRP A 67 -5.94 -7.40 10.11
CA TRP A 67 -5.38 -8.03 8.92
C TRP A 67 -4.31 -9.07 9.27
N GLY A 68 -3.37 -8.74 10.17
CA GLY A 68 -2.33 -9.66 10.64
C GLY A 68 -2.91 -10.94 11.26
N MET A 69 -3.98 -10.82 12.05
CA MET A 69 -4.66 -11.99 12.62
C MET A 69 -5.39 -12.79 11.53
N SER A 70 -6.19 -12.14 10.69
CA SER A 70 -7.09 -12.82 9.74
C SER A 70 -6.39 -13.37 8.49
N ALA A 71 -5.44 -12.62 7.93
CA ALA A 71 -4.78 -12.97 6.67
C ALA A 71 -3.46 -13.72 6.88
N HIS A 72 -2.75 -13.45 7.99
CA HIS A 72 -1.44 -14.03 8.28
C HIS A 72 -1.45 -15.05 9.43
N GLY A 73 -2.59 -15.24 10.11
CA GLY A 73 -2.72 -16.19 11.22
C GLY A 73 -1.87 -15.83 12.43
N LEU A 74 -1.50 -14.55 12.59
CA LEU A 74 -0.65 -14.10 13.69
C LEU A 74 -1.41 -14.13 15.01
N GLY A 75 -0.74 -14.57 16.07
CA GLY A 75 -1.21 -14.34 17.45
C GLY A 75 -1.20 -12.85 17.81
N LEU A 76 -1.79 -12.48 18.95
CA LEU A 76 -2.00 -11.08 19.34
C LEU A 76 -0.70 -10.25 19.31
N ALA A 77 0.40 -10.80 19.84
CA ALA A 77 1.69 -10.12 19.86
C ALA A 77 2.27 -9.91 18.45
N GLY A 78 2.17 -10.92 17.58
CA GLY A 78 2.61 -10.82 16.19
C GLY A 78 1.77 -9.82 15.39
N ALA A 79 0.45 -9.82 15.60
CA ALA A 79 -0.47 -8.87 14.97
C ALA A 79 -0.23 -7.42 15.44
N ALA A 80 0.02 -7.22 16.74
CA ALA A 80 0.38 -5.92 17.30
C ALA A 80 1.73 -5.41 16.74
N ALA A 81 2.72 -6.30 16.61
CA ALA A 81 4.00 -5.97 15.99
C ALA A 81 3.83 -5.61 14.50
N PHE A 82 3.07 -6.41 13.74
CA PHE A 82 2.75 -6.14 12.34
C PHE A 82 2.08 -4.77 12.15
N ALA A 83 1.10 -4.44 13.00
CA ALA A 83 0.47 -3.13 13.01
C ALA A 83 1.44 -1.99 13.37
N GLY A 84 2.36 -2.24 14.31
CA GLY A 84 3.42 -1.31 14.66
C GLY A 84 4.33 -0.96 13.49
N ILE A 85 4.68 -1.94 12.65
CA ILE A 85 5.50 -1.73 11.44
C ILE A 85 4.83 -0.70 10.53
N GLU A 86 3.57 -0.90 10.20
CA GLU A 86 2.81 -0.01 9.32
C GLU A 86 2.75 1.43 9.86
N VAL A 87 2.48 1.56 11.16
CA VAL A 87 2.40 2.87 11.83
C VAL A 87 3.73 3.59 11.84
N VAL A 88 4.81 2.91 12.24
CA VAL A 88 6.14 3.51 12.39
C VAL A 88 6.71 3.87 11.02
N SER A 89 6.72 2.91 10.09
CA SER A 89 7.27 3.12 8.75
C SER A 89 6.50 4.20 7.98
N GLY A 90 5.16 4.15 8.00
CA GLY A 90 4.29 5.14 7.37
C GLY A 90 4.47 6.53 7.96
N ALA A 91 4.54 6.66 9.30
CA ALA A 91 4.73 7.96 9.96
C ALA A 91 6.11 8.57 9.65
N VAL A 92 7.18 7.77 9.70
CA VAL A 92 8.55 8.22 9.42
C VAL A 92 8.70 8.65 7.97
N GLY A 93 8.28 7.82 7.01
CA GLY A 93 8.37 8.18 5.60
C GLY A 93 7.49 9.38 5.24
N CYS A 94 6.27 9.45 5.79
CA CYS A 94 5.39 10.59 5.56
C CYS A 94 5.91 11.87 6.22
N TRP A 95 6.67 11.79 7.31
CA TRP A 95 7.31 12.97 7.89
C TRP A 95 8.30 13.60 6.92
N VAL A 96 9.14 12.79 6.27
CA VAL A 96 10.10 13.24 5.25
C VAL A 96 9.37 13.82 4.04
N ALA A 97 8.38 13.12 3.49
CA ALA A 97 7.59 13.63 2.37
C ALA A 97 6.83 14.93 2.73
N GLY A 98 6.40 15.04 3.99
CA GLY A 98 5.71 16.22 4.51
C GLY A 98 6.55 17.49 4.51
N LEU A 99 7.88 17.41 4.42
CA LEU A 99 8.77 18.56 4.29
C LEU A 99 8.56 19.30 2.96
N GLY A 100 8.15 18.59 1.90
CA GLY A 100 7.90 19.13 0.57
C GLY A 100 6.45 19.55 0.31
N ARG A 101 5.56 19.43 1.31
CA ARG A 101 4.10 19.54 1.11
C ARG A 101 3.60 20.91 0.63
N ASN A 102 4.39 21.96 0.84
CA ASN A 102 4.01 23.32 0.48
C ASN A 102 4.22 23.60 -1.01
N ASP A 103 5.09 22.83 -1.66
CA ASP A 103 5.41 22.95 -3.08
C ASP A 103 5.63 21.55 -3.70
N PRO A 104 4.56 20.75 -3.83
CA PRO A 104 4.65 19.35 -4.26
C PRO A 104 5.05 19.18 -5.73
N ASP A 105 4.81 20.20 -6.56
CA ASP A 105 5.10 20.18 -8.00
C ASP A 105 6.57 20.55 -8.29
N SER A 106 7.29 21.10 -7.31
CA SER A 106 8.72 21.37 -7.44
C SER A 106 9.55 20.07 -7.50
N PRO A 107 10.74 20.11 -8.14
CA PRO A 107 11.69 18.99 -8.10
C PRO A 107 12.03 18.52 -6.68
N ILE A 108 12.11 19.46 -5.73
CA ILE A 108 12.40 19.16 -4.33
C ILE A 108 11.20 18.47 -3.65
N GLY A 109 9.97 18.94 -3.90
CA GLY A 109 8.75 18.31 -3.40
C GLY A 109 8.61 16.86 -3.89
N MET A 110 8.83 16.64 -5.18
CA MET A 110 8.86 15.30 -5.78
C MET A 110 9.98 14.42 -5.19
N ALA A 111 11.19 14.96 -5.05
CA ALA A 111 12.30 14.22 -4.44
C ALA A 111 12.00 13.82 -2.99
N LEU A 112 11.41 14.71 -2.18
CA LEU A 112 11.02 14.41 -0.80
C LEU A 112 9.91 13.37 -0.72
N LEU A 113 8.96 13.37 -1.67
CA LEU A 113 7.95 12.30 -1.78
C LEU A 113 8.60 10.95 -2.08
N LEU A 114 9.50 10.90 -3.07
CA LEU A 114 10.22 9.67 -3.42
C LEU A 114 11.09 9.17 -2.27
N CYS A 115 11.84 10.06 -1.62
CA CYS A 115 12.65 9.74 -0.44
C CYS A 115 11.79 9.24 0.73
N GLY A 116 10.65 9.88 0.99
CA GLY A 116 9.72 9.45 2.03
C GLY A 116 9.11 8.07 1.74
N ALA A 117 8.71 7.81 0.50
CA ALA A 117 8.20 6.51 0.06
C ALA A 117 9.27 5.41 0.17
N ALA A 118 10.50 5.69 -0.29
CA ALA A 118 11.64 4.78 -0.17
C ALA A 118 11.96 4.48 1.30
N LEU A 119 11.99 5.51 2.15
CA LEU A 119 12.26 5.35 3.57
C LEU A 119 11.19 4.52 4.28
N ALA A 120 9.90 4.81 4.04
CA ALA A 120 8.80 3.99 4.57
C ALA A 120 8.93 2.52 4.12
N SER A 121 9.24 2.31 2.84
CA SER A 121 9.31 0.97 2.26
C SER A 121 10.49 0.16 2.79
N CYS A 122 11.68 0.75 2.84
CA CYS A 122 12.88 0.10 3.37
C CYS A 122 12.74 -0.17 4.87
N LEU A 123 12.23 0.78 5.64
CA LEU A 123 12.01 0.61 7.08
C LEU A 123 10.94 -0.45 7.35
N GLY A 124 9.81 -0.38 6.64
CA GLY A 124 8.73 -1.36 6.73
C GLY A 124 9.21 -2.77 6.36
N GLY A 125 9.92 -2.91 5.24
CA GLY A 125 10.50 -4.17 4.81
C GLY A 125 11.52 -4.73 5.79
N ALA A 126 12.43 -3.91 6.32
CA ALA A 126 13.40 -4.33 7.33
C ALA A 126 12.74 -4.83 8.61
N MET A 127 11.75 -4.10 9.12
CA MET A 127 11.02 -4.52 10.32
C MET A 127 10.13 -5.73 10.06
N ALA A 128 9.57 -5.88 8.84
CA ALA A 128 8.81 -7.05 8.45
C ALA A 128 9.71 -8.29 8.40
N MET A 129 10.90 -8.20 7.81
CA MET A 129 11.88 -9.28 7.84
C MET A 129 12.22 -9.69 9.27
N ALA A 130 12.45 -8.73 10.17
CA ALA A 130 12.72 -9.01 11.57
C ALA A 130 11.51 -9.70 12.27
N LEU A 131 10.29 -9.23 12.02
CA LEU A 131 9.06 -9.84 12.53
C LEU A 131 8.92 -11.28 12.05
N TRP A 132 9.13 -11.54 10.76
CA TRP A 132 8.96 -12.86 10.18
C TRP A 132 10.05 -13.83 10.60
N GLN A 133 11.30 -13.38 10.76
CA GLN A 133 12.36 -14.18 11.39
C GLN A 133 12.01 -14.52 12.85
N TRP A 134 11.44 -13.58 13.61
CA TRP A 134 11.01 -13.86 14.98
C TRP A 134 9.87 -14.89 15.03
N GLN A 135 8.87 -14.75 14.16
CA GLN A 135 7.72 -15.67 14.11
C GLN A 135 8.10 -17.04 13.54
N ARG A 136 9.06 -17.08 12.61
CA ARG A 136 9.44 -18.27 11.84
C ARG A 136 10.95 -18.27 11.54
N PRO A 137 11.79 -18.69 12.51
CA PRO A 137 13.25 -18.55 12.41
C PRO A 137 13.93 -19.34 11.29
N SER A 138 13.27 -20.35 10.73
CA SER A 138 13.83 -21.23 9.69
C SER A 138 13.67 -20.70 8.26
N LEU A 139 13.06 -19.54 8.07
CA LEU A 139 12.75 -18.99 6.74
C LEU A 139 13.82 -18.00 6.28
N ASP A 140 14.31 -18.19 5.05
CA ASP A 140 15.11 -17.17 4.37
C ASP A 140 14.17 -16.08 3.83
N VAL A 141 14.12 -14.96 4.54
CA VAL A 141 13.24 -13.83 4.24
C VAL A 141 13.89 -12.79 3.32
N THR A 142 15.10 -13.02 2.80
CA THR A 142 15.88 -11.97 2.13
C THR A 142 15.26 -11.57 0.79
N LEU A 143 14.95 -12.55 -0.06
CA LEU A 143 14.33 -12.31 -1.37
C LEU A 143 12.89 -11.82 -1.24
N GLU A 144 12.15 -12.34 -0.25
CA GLU A 144 10.80 -11.87 0.08
C GLU A 144 10.80 -10.45 0.67
N GLY A 145 11.83 -10.09 1.43
CA GLY A 145 12.02 -8.76 1.97
C GLY A 145 12.15 -7.70 0.88
N VAL A 146 12.92 -7.99 -0.18
CA VAL A 146 13.02 -7.09 -1.36
C VAL A 146 11.65 -6.92 -2.01
N ALA A 147 10.90 -8.02 -2.14
CA ALA A 147 9.53 -7.98 -2.68
C ALA A 147 8.61 -7.10 -1.83
N TRP A 148 8.68 -7.16 -0.49
CA TRP A 148 7.91 -6.28 0.40
C TRP A 148 8.30 -4.81 0.27
N VAL A 149 9.59 -4.51 0.17
CA VAL A 149 10.07 -3.12 -0.04
C VAL A 149 9.51 -2.57 -1.35
N LEU A 150 9.68 -3.29 -2.46
CA LEU A 150 9.21 -2.83 -3.77
C LEU A 150 7.69 -2.70 -3.82
N SER A 151 6.98 -3.69 -3.28
CA SER A 151 5.52 -3.71 -3.19
C SER A 151 4.98 -2.51 -2.41
N THR A 152 5.57 -2.21 -1.26
CA THR A 152 5.20 -1.07 -0.41
C THR A 152 5.47 0.25 -1.14
N MET A 153 6.63 0.36 -1.80
CA MET A 153 7.01 1.56 -2.53
C MET A 153 6.04 1.84 -3.68
N VAL A 154 5.74 0.81 -4.48
CA VAL A 154 4.76 0.90 -5.57
C VAL A 154 3.38 1.25 -5.02
N GLY A 155 2.95 0.63 -3.91
CA GLY A 155 1.67 0.94 -3.26
C GLY A 155 1.57 2.42 -2.85
N ILE A 156 2.62 2.97 -2.26
CA ILE A 156 2.69 4.39 -1.88
C ILE A 156 2.65 5.29 -3.13
N LEU A 157 3.45 5.00 -4.14
CA LEU A 157 3.57 5.82 -5.34
C LEU A 157 2.36 5.75 -6.27
N LEU A 158 1.56 4.68 -6.21
CA LEU A 158 0.28 4.60 -6.93
C LEU A 158 -0.83 5.39 -6.22
N VAL A 159 -0.95 5.24 -4.91
CA VAL A 159 -2.09 5.81 -4.17
C VAL A 159 -1.87 7.29 -3.84
N THR A 160 -0.64 7.68 -3.46
CA THR A 160 -0.37 9.02 -2.92
C THR A 160 -0.59 10.14 -3.94
N PRO A 161 -0.07 10.08 -5.18
CA PRO A 161 -0.31 11.13 -6.18
C PRO A 161 -1.79 11.26 -6.56
N VAL A 162 -2.52 10.14 -6.59
CA VAL A 162 -3.97 10.14 -6.83
C VAL A 162 -4.67 10.86 -5.67
N ALA A 163 -4.39 10.46 -4.43
CA ALA A 163 -5.00 11.08 -3.25
C ALA A 163 -4.69 12.58 -3.13
N THR A 164 -3.47 13.01 -3.46
CA THR A 164 -3.09 14.44 -3.45
C THR A 164 -3.77 15.22 -4.56
N ALA A 165 -3.86 14.68 -5.78
CA ALA A 165 -4.56 15.31 -6.91
C ALA A 165 -6.06 15.53 -6.63
N PHE A 166 -6.73 14.56 -6.00
CA PHE A 166 -8.15 14.65 -5.68
C PHE A 166 -8.46 15.45 -4.40
N ARG A 167 -7.46 15.77 -3.55
CA ARG A 167 -7.65 16.53 -2.30
C ARG A 167 -8.32 17.90 -2.51
N GLY A 168 -8.07 18.55 -3.64
CA GLY A 168 -8.64 19.85 -4.01
C GLY A 168 -9.85 19.77 -4.94
N PHE A 169 -10.29 18.57 -5.32
CA PHE A 169 -11.37 18.39 -6.27
C PHE A 169 -12.69 18.88 -5.68
N ARG A 170 -13.14 20.05 -6.14
CA ARG A 170 -14.50 20.53 -5.96
C ARG A 170 -15.23 20.29 -7.27
N LEU A 171 -16.40 19.65 -7.22
CA LEU A 171 -17.35 19.61 -8.34
C LEU A 171 -17.76 21.06 -8.66
N LYS A 172 -16.97 21.75 -9.49
CA LYS A 172 -17.35 23.03 -10.07
C LYS A 172 -18.42 22.73 -11.11
N ARG A 173 -19.61 23.31 -10.92
CA ARG A 173 -20.73 23.22 -11.87
C ARG A 173 -20.44 23.92 -13.22
N SER A 174 -19.35 24.66 -13.33
CA SER A 174 -18.77 25.16 -14.59
C SER A 174 -17.29 25.52 -14.38
N GLY A 175 -16.40 24.92 -15.17
CA GLY A 175 -14.94 25.03 -15.03
C GLY A 175 -14.32 23.72 -14.56
N GLY A 176 -14.47 22.68 -15.38
CA GLY A 176 -13.98 21.33 -15.11
C GLY A 176 -12.46 21.23 -15.12
N MET A 177 -11.98 20.06 -14.67
CA MET A 177 -10.62 19.56 -14.87
C MET A 177 -10.17 19.86 -16.31
N THR A 178 -8.92 20.28 -16.53
CA THR A 178 -8.46 20.49 -17.91
C THR A 178 -8.67 19.18 -18.67
N MET A 179 -9.21 19.25 -19.90
CA MET A 179 -9.54 18.05 -20.67
C MET A 179 -8.32 17.13 -20.80
N ALA A 180 -7.11 17.70 -20.81
CA ALA A 180 -5.84 16.99 -20.78
C ALA A 180 -5.61 16.15 -19.51
N GLN A 181 -5.97 16.63 -18.32
CA GLN A 181 -5.83 15.87 -17.06
C GLN A 181 -6.88 14.75 -16.95
N PHE A 182 -8.12 15.02 -17.35
CA PHE A 182 -9.16 13.99 -17.39
C PHE A 182 -8.86 12.93 -18.45
N LEU A 183 -8.45 13.34 -19.65
CA LEU A 183 -8.01 12.42 -20.71
C LEU A 183 -6.73 11.70 -20.32
N GLY A 184 -5.80 12.33 -19.59
CA GLY A 184 -4.59 11.68 -19.09
C GLY A 184 -4.92 10.56 -18.08
N GLY A 185 -5.76 10.86 -17.09
CA GLY A 185 -6.21 9.87 -16.11
C GLY A 185 -7.08 8.78 -16.74
N GLY A 186 -7.98 9.15 -17.64
CA GLY A 186 -8.83 8.23 -18.41
C GLY A 186 -8.02 7.34 -19.35
N ALA A 187 -7.03 7.90 -20.05
CA ALA A 187 -6.12 7.13 -20.91
C ALA A 187 -5.24 6.20 -20.09
N ALA A 188 -4.70 6.63 -18.95
CA ALA A 188 -3.94 5.76 -18.05
C ALA A 188 -4.82 4.61 -17.50
N PHE A 189 -6.07 4.90 -17.13
CA PHE A 189 -7.03 3.90 -16.69
C PHE A 189 -7.42 2.92 -17.81
N LEU A 190 -7.68 3.43 -19.02
CA LEU A 190 -7.97 2.60 -20.19
C LEU A 190 -6.76 1.78 -20.64
N LEU A 191 -5.54 2.32 -20.54
CA LEU A 191 -4.30 1.58 -20.78
C LEU A 191 -4.08 0.50 -19.72
N PHE A 192 -4.37 0.77 -18.45
CA PHE A 192 -4.37 -0.24 -17.40
C PHE A 192 -5.37 -1.37 -17.70
N LEU A 193 -6.62 -1.02 -18.06
CA LEU A 193 -7.65 -2.00 -18.43
C LEU A 193 -7.33 -2.77 -19.71
N ALA A 194 -6.77 -2.10 -20.72
CA ALA A 194 -6.35 -2.70 -21.98
C ALA A 194 -5.15 -3.63 -21.76
N ARG A 195 -4.18 -3.21 -20.94
CA ARG A 195 -3.04 -4.04 -20.55
C ARG A 195 -3.49 -5.26 -19.78
N TRP A 196 -4.43 -5.10 -18.84
CA TRP A 196 -5.07 -6.19 -18.10
C TRP A 196 -5.77 -7.19 -19.05
N ARG A 197 -6.62 -6.68 -19.96
CA ARG A 197 -7.33 -7.52 -20.95
C ARG A 197 -6.38 -8.24 -21.90
N TRP A 198 -5.42 -7.53 -22.47
CA TRP A 198 -4.40 -8.10 -23.38
C TRP A 198 -3.58 -9.18 -22.68
N PHE A 199 -3.25 -8.98 -21.41
CA PHE A 199 -2.51 -9.98 -20.65
C PHE A 199 -3.37 -11.21 -20.35
N SER A 200 -4.62 -11.02 -19.94
CA SER A 200 -5.56 -12.12 -19.70
C SER A 200 -5.85 -12.97 -20.96
N SER A 201 -5.75 -12.38 -22.16
CA SER A 201 -5.91 -13.11 -23.41
C SER A 201 -4.70 -13.94 -23.82
N ILE A 202 -3.51 -13.68 -23.27
CA ILE A 202 -2.26 -14.37 -23.64
C ILE A 202 -2.01 -15.61 -22.76
N THR A 203 -2.44 -15.59 -21.50
CA THR A 203 -2.10 -16.62 -20.50
C THR A 203 -3.10 -17.77 -20.39
N ALA A 204 -4.18 -17.77 -21.19
CA ALA A 204 -5.26 -18.76 -21.05
C ALA A 204 -4.92 -20.24 -21.42
N PRO A 205 -3.82 -20.61 -22.12
CA PRO A 205 -3.54 -22.04 -22.31
C PRO A 205 -2.11 -22.56 -22.02
N ARG A 206 -1.20 -21.87 -21.30
CA ARG A 206 0.22 -22.33 -21.19
C ARG A 206 0.84 -22.41 -19.78
N VAL A 207 0.15 -22.95 -18.78
CA VAL A 207 0.80 -23.29 -17.49
C VAL A 207 0.42 -24.71 -17.05
N THR A 208 0.93 -25.70 -17.78
CA THR A 208 0.98 -27.11 -17.40
C THR A 208 2.39 -27.66 -17.60
N ALA A 209 3.40 -27.09 -16.93
CA ALA A 209 4.68 -27.79 -16.68
C ALA A 209 5.63 -26.99 -15.77
N THR A 210 6.01 -27.64 -14.66
CA THR A 210 7.36 -27.62 -14.05
C THR A 210 7.98 -26.25 -13.68
N TRP A 211 7.56 -25.68 -12.55
CA TRP A 211 8.43 -24.82 -11.73
C TRP A 211 8.21 -25.16 -10.25
N PRO A 212 9.29 -25.33 -9.45
CA PRO A 212 9.16 -25.47 -8.00
C PRO A 212 8.58 -24.17 -7.44
N ARG A 213 7.48 -24.30 -6.70
CA ARG A 213 6.66 -23.20 -6.19
C ARG A 213 7.40 -22.46 -5.06
N PRO A 214 7.65 -21.14 -5.16
CA PRO A 214 8.38 -20.38 -4.13
C PRO A 214 7.56 -20.03 -2.86
N TRP A 215 6.50 -20.77 -2.53
CA TRP A 215 5.47 -20.35 -1.56
C TRP A 215 5.62 -20.95 -0.14
N LEU A 216 6.76 -20.81 0.54
CA LEU A 216 6.94 -21.39 1.88
C LEU A 216 6.54 -20.51 3.08
N ILE A 217 6.06 -19.26 2.89
CA ILE A 217 5.54 -18.43 4.01
C ILE A 217 4.01 -18.19 3.94
N PHE A 218 3.36 -18.46 2.82
CA PHE A 218 1.90 -18.52 2.71
C PHE A 218 1.37 -19.96 2.52
N PRO A 219 1.45 -20.86 3.52
CA PRO A 219 0.55 -22.00 3.57
C PRO A 219 -0.66 -21.59 4.40
N CYS A 220 -1.74 -21.14 3.75
CA CYS A 220 -3.08 -21.30 4.31
C CYS A 220 -3.98 -21.95 3.27
N LEU A 221 -4.04 -23.28 3.38
CA LEU A 221 -5.27 -24.08 3.33
C LEU A 221 -6.06 -23.98 2.02
N SER A 222 -5.74 -24.84 1.05
CA SER A 222 -6.62 -25.98 0.77
C SER A 222 -6.95 -26.81 2.01
N CYS A 223 -8.02 -26.43 2.70
CA CYS A 223 -9.00 -27.25 3.41
C CYS A 223 -10.10 -26.30 3.90
#